data_AF-A0A848M713-F1
#
_entry.id   AF-A0A848M713-F1
#
_cell.length_a   1.000
_cell.length_b   1.000
_cell.length_c   1.000
_cell.angle_alpha   90.00
_cell.angle_beta   90.00
_cell.angle_gamma   90.00
#
_symmetry.space_group_name_H-M   'P 1'
#
loop_
_entity.id
_entity.type
_entity.pdbx_description
1 polymer ?
#
loop_
_entity_poly.entity_id
_entity_poly.type
_entity_poly.pdbx_seq_one_letter_code
_entity_poly.pdbx_strand_id
1 'polypeptide(L)' 'MNPDSYIVMSDLYNRVFAVQVSNPDLMVDYVIWNRILSQLPRDYVLPDPLVYNIG' A
#
# COMPACT_ATOMS: atom_id res chain seq x y z
N MET A 1 5.84 5.35 21.36
CA MET A 1 6.21 4.66 20.11
C MET A 1 6.11 3.17 20.37
N ASN A 2 5.43 2.41 19.50
CA ASN A 2 5.38 0.95 19.62
C ASN A 2 6.78 0.41 19.23
N PRO A 3 7.52 -0.27 20.12
CA PRO A 3 8.87 -0.76 19.81
C PRO A 3 8.93 -1.75 18.64
N ASP A 4 7.79 -2.30 18.23
CA ASP A 4 7.66 -3.24 17.11
C ASP A 4 7.32 -2.56 15.76
N SER A 5 7.24 -1.23 15.72
CA SER A 5 6.97 -0.48 14.48
C SER A 5 8.23 -0.43 13.61
N TYR A 6 8.24 -1.26 12.57
CA TYR A 6 9.27 -1.25 11.53
C TYR A 6 8.75 -0.49 10.30
N ILE A 7 9.49 0.51 9.86
CA ILE A 7 9.15 1.36 8.71
C ILE A 7 9.84 0.83 7.45
N VAL A 8 9.08 0.65 6.37
CA VAL A 8 9.56 0.13 5.07
C VAL A 8 9.12 1.01 3.91
N MET A 9 9.76 0.86 2.76
CA MET A 9 9.31 1.49 1.52
C MET A 9 7.90 1.01 1.15
N SER A 10 7.02 1.95 0.82
CA SER A 10 5.65 1.65 0.40
C SER A 10 5.58 0.73 -0.82
N ASP A 11 6.58 0.80 -1.70
CA ASP A 11 6.73 0.00 -2.92
C ASP A 11 6.61 -1.52 -2.68
N LEU A 12 6.95 -2.02 -1.48
CA LEU A 12 6.76 -3.44 -1.12
C LEU A 12 5.30 -3.91 -1.25
N TYR A 13 4.36 -2.98 -1.15
CA TYR A 13 2.93 -3.25 -1.17
C TYR A 13 2.27 -2.88 -2.50
N ASN A 14 3.01 -2.39 -3.50
CA ASN A 14 2.45 -1.93 -4.78
C ASN A 14 1.63 -2.99 -5.52
N ARG A 15 1.89 -4.29 -5.28
CA ARG A 15 1.14 -5.40 -5.88
C ARG A 15 -0.37 -5.37 -5.61
N VAL A 16 -0.83 -4.69 -4.57
CA VAL A 16 -2.26 -4.60 -4.25
C VAL A 16 -2.97 -3.55 -5.11
N PHE A 17 -2.26 -2.69 -5.84
CA PHE A 17 -2.85 -1.65 -6.68
C PHE A 17 -2.92 -2.10 -8.14
N ALA A 18 -4.00 -1.71 -8.84
CA ALA A 18 -4.15 -1.98 -10.27
C ALA A 18 -3.05 -1.28 -11.09
N VAL A 19 -2.68 -0.07 -10.69
CA VAL A 19 -1.57 0.69 -11.26
C VAL A 19 -0.47 0.76 -10.21
N GLN A 20 0.69 0.17 -10.51
CA GLN A 20 1.82 0.14 -9.59
C GLN A 20 2.69 1.38 -9.80
N VAL A 21 2.54 2.37 -8.92
CA VAL A 21 3.33 3.60 -8.95
C VAL A 21 4.42 3.51 -7.88
N SER A 22 5.68 3.62 -8.28
CA SER A 22 6.81 3.69 -7.34
C SER A 22 6.85 5.08 -6.68
N ASN A 23 6.98 5.11 -5.36
CA ASN A 23 7.20 6.33 -4.58
C ASN A 23 8.25 6.05 -3.49
N PRO A 24 9.55 6.16 -3.83
CA PRO A 24 10.63 5.74 -2.94
C PRO A 24 10.75 6.57 -1.66
N ASP A 25 10.20 7.79 -1.65
CA ASP A 25 10.22 8.67 -0.48
C ASP A 25 9.05 8.38 0.50
N LEU A 26 8.05 7.60 0.07
CA LEU A 26 6.92 7.22 0.91
C LEU A 26 7.24 5.95 1.69
N MET A 27 7.27 6.10 3.02
CA MET A 27 7.56 5.05 3.97
C MET A 27 6.31 4.70 4.81
N VAL A 28 6.12 3.42 5.13
CA VAL A 28 4.93 2.92 5.82
C VAL A 28 5.24 1.91 6.92
N ASP A 29 4.32 1.73 7.87
CA ASP A 29 4.44 0.74 8.94
C ASP A 29 4.20 -0.69 8.43
N TYR A 30 5.23 -1.52 8.55
CA TYR A 30 5.24 -2.90 8.09
C TYR A 30 4.18 -3.77 8.78
N VAL A 31 3.99 -3.62 10.09
CA VAL A 31 3.08 -4.46 10.87
C VAL A 31 1.64 -4.16 10.50
N ILE A 32 1.30 -2.87 10.37
CA ILE A 32 -0.04 -2.42 9.98
C ILE A 32 -0.35 -2.87 8.56
N TRP A 33 0.53 -2.63 7.59
CA TRP A 33 0.26 -2.98 6.19
C TRP A 33 0.17 -4.48 5.94
N ASN A 34 1.04 -5.29 6.57
CA ASN A 34 0.91 -6.75 6.46
C ASN A 34 -0.38 -7.26 7.10
N ARG A 35 -0.80 -6.68 8.24
CA ARG A 35 -2.08 -7.02 8.84
C ARG A 35 -3.24 -6.71 7.88
N ILE A 36 -3.25 -5.54 7.27
CA ILE A 36 -4.28 -5.16 6.26
C ILE A 36 -4.30 -6.19 5.13
N LEU A 37 -3.16 -6.43 4.48
CA LEU A 37 -3.07 -7.34 3.33
C LEU A 37 -3.44 -8.79 3.67
N SER A 38 -3.16 -9.25 4.89
CA SER A 38 -3.54 -10.59 5.35
C SER A 38 -5.04 -10.83 5.45
N GLN A 39 -5.83 -9.74 5.53
CA GLN A 39 -7.30 -9.80 5.62
C GLN A 39 -7.97 -9.65 4.26
N LEU A 40 -7.21 -9.43 3.18
CA LEU A 40 -7.73 -9.28 1.84
C LEU A 40 -7.74 -10.64 1.10
N PRO A 41 -8.67 -10.84 0.15
CA PRO A 41 -8.59 -11.96 -0.79
C PRO A 41 -7.25 -11.99 -1.53
N ARG A 42 -6.80 -13.18 -1.92
CA ARG A 42 -5.48 -13.40 -2.54
C ARG A 42 -5.26 -12.58 -3.82
N ASP A 43 -6.32 -12.38 -4.58
CA ASP A 43 -6.41 -11.70 -5.87
C ASP A 43 -7.06 -10.31 -5.77
N TYR A 44 -7.18 -9.77 -4.55
CA TYR A 44 -7.72 -8.44 -4.34
C TYR A 44 -6.79 -7.39 -4.92
N VAL A 45 -7.36 -6.52 -5.74
CA VAL A 45 -6.70 -5.37 -6.35
C VAL A 45 -7.51 -4.13 -6.05
N LEU A 46 -6.86 -3.11 -5.48
CA LEU A 46 -7.43 -1.79 -5.32
C LEU A 46 -7.60 -1.16 -6.70
N PRO A 47 -8.83 -0.82 -7.11
CA PRO A 47 -9.02 -0.02 -8.29
C PRO A 47 -8.37 1.33 -8.02
N ASP A 48 -7.53 1.78 -8.95
CA ASP A 48 -7.11 3.17 -9.01
C ASP A 48 -8.16 3.88 -9.88
N PRO A 49 -9.22 4.49 -9.30
CA PRO A 49 -10.05 5.36 -10.09
C PRO A 49 -9.13 6.50 -10.50
N LEU A 50 -8.79 6.56 -11.79
CA LEU A 50 -8.28 7.77 -12.42
C LEU A 50 -9.12 8.90 -11.86
N VAL A 51 -8.54 9.73 -10.98
CA VAL A 51 -9.18 10.94 -10.49
C VAL A 51 -9.26 11.81 -11.72
N TYR A 52 -10.33 11.64 -12.51
CA TYR A 52 -10.69 12.58 -13.54
C TYR A 52 -10.94 13.87 -12.80
N ASN A 53 -9.96 14.76 -12.93
CA ASN A 53 -10.06 16.14 -12.53
C ASN A 53 -11.20 16.74 -13.39
N ILE A 54 -12.44 16.61 -12.91
CA ILE A 54 -13.56 17.40 -13.40
C ILE A 54 -13.27 18.82 -12.92
N GLY A 55 -12.72 19.60 -13.86
CA GLY A 55 -12.26 20.97 -13.63
C GLY A 55 -13.37 21.97 -13.35
#